data_AF-A0A562C7N1-F1
#
_entry.id   AF-A0A562C7N1-F1
#
_cell.length_a   1.000
_cell.length_b   1.000
_cell.length_c   1.000
_cell.angle_alpha   90.00
_cell.angle_beta   90.00
_cell.angle_gamma   90.00
#
_symmetry.space_group_name_H-M   'P 1'
#
loop_
_entity.id
_entity.type
_entity.pdbx_description
1 polymer ?
#
loop_
_entity_poly.entity_id
_entity_poly.type
_entity_poly.pdbx_seq_one_letter_code
_entity_poly.pdbx_strand_id
1 'polypeptide(L)'
;MSTAPETLGFREFATRYGWKASYVTELRKAGRLVLTEDGRRVRVAESLRLIEDTRDPAKAAVAARHAAARGAGATVIEAPERDAAVDVEGGEDERGVAPSDPLALRRARAAAEREEALLRKALRDEQRELGELLQREDVVATIADVITTLRTNLENLPTTLSASLAAETAEERCRLILATGIEQALEELSRKFRQIGGA
;
A
#
# COMPACT_ATOMS: atom_id res chain seq x y z
N MET A 1 -51.42 -4.91 21.13
CA MET A 1 -51.81 -4.90 19.70
C MET A 1 -50.55 -5.18 18.89
N SER A 2 -50.31 -6.44 18.50
CA SER A 2 -49.12 -6.79 17.72
C SER A 2 -49.32 -6.38 16.27
N THR A 3 -48.82 -5.21 15.91
CA THR A 3 -48.70 -4.76 14.52
C THR A 3 -47.74 -5.71 13.81
N ALA A 4 -48.22 -6.46 12.82
CA ALA A 4 -47.35 -7.25 11.95
C ALA A 4 -46.28 -6.33 11.34
N PRO A 5 -45.01 -6.77 11.25
CA PRO A 5 -43.96 -5.94 10.67
C PRO A 5 -44.34 -5.58 9.24
N GLU A 6 -44.33 -4.29 8.92
CA GLU A 6 -44.62 -3.84 7.57
C GLU A 6 -43.51 -4.36 6.63
N THR A 7 -43.93 -5.14 5.64
CA THR A 7 -43.01 -5.71 4.63
C THR A 7 -43.31 -5.12 3.26
N LEU A 8 -42.30 -4.65 2.55
CA LEU A 8 -42.41 -4.13 1.19
C LEU A 8 -41.55 -4.91 0.20
N GLY A 9 -41.94 -4.88 -1.07
CA GLY A 9 -41.04 -5.30 -2.15
C GLY A 9 -39.88 -4.31 -2.29
N PHE A 10 -38.73 -4.77 -2.80
CA PHE A 10 -37.52 -3.94 -2.97
C PHE A 10 -37.76 -2.66 -3.78
N ARG A 11 -38.59 -2.75 -4.83
CA ARG A 11 -38.92 -1.61 -5.70
C ARG A 11 -39.82 -0.60 -4.98
N GLU A 12 -40.82 -1.09 -4.25
CA GLU A 12 -41.72 -0.25 -3.45
C GLU A 12 -40.97 0.45 -2.31
N PHE A 13 -40.04 -0.26 -1.67
CA PHE A 13 -39.15 0.30 -0.66
C PHE A 13 -38.25 1.40 -1.25
N ALA A 14 -37.66 1.18 -2.43
CA ALA A 14 -36.88 2.20 -3.12
C ALA A 14 -37.70 3.46 -3.44
N THR A 15 -38.90 3.27 -4.01
CA THR A 15 -39.79 4.37 -4.39
C THR A 15 -40.27 5.16 -3.17
N ARG A 16 -40.66 4.48 -2.09
CA ARG A 16 -41.19 5.12 -0.88
C ARG A 16 -40.18 6.06 -0.21
N TYR A 17 -38.91 5.65 -0.17
CA TYR A 17 -37.85 6.44 0.47
C TYR A 17 -37.04 7.30 -0.51
N GLY A 18 -37.48 7.38 -1.78
CA GLY A 18 -36.81 8.17 -2.82
C GLY A 18 -35.40 7.69 -3.15
N TRP A 19 -35.13 6.40 -2.98
CA TRP A 19 -33.84 5.79 -3.23
C TRP A 19 -33.77 5.18 -4.63
N LYS A 20 -32.58 5.21 -5.25
CA LYS A 20 -32.34 4.51 -6.51
C LYS A 20 -32.37 3.00 -6.27
N ALA A 21 -32.91 2.22 -7.20
CA ALA A 21 -32.94 0.76 -7.11
C ALA A 21 -31.54 0.15 -6.89
N SER A 22 -30.51 0.73 -7.51
CA SER A 22 -29.11 0.33 -7.29
C SER A 22 -28.65 0.51 -5.83
N TYR A 23 -29.12 1.54 -5.13
CA TYR A 23 -28.79 1.74 -3.71
C TYR A 23 -29.37 0.64 -2.83
N VAL A 24 -30.62 0.23 -3.09
CA VAL A 24 -31.26 -0.88 -2.37
C VAL A 24 -30.56 -2.22 -2.66
N THR A 25 -30.07 -2.44 -3.89
CA THR A 25 -29.27 -3.64 -4.19
C THR A 25 -27.92 -3.66 -3.47
N GLU A 26 -27.27 -2.50 -3.32
CA GLU A 26 -26.01 -2.41 -2.58
C GLU A 26 -26.23 -2.60 -1.07
N LEU A 27 -27.31 -2.04 -0.51
CA LEU A 27 -27.70 -2.29 0.88
C LEU A 27 -27.99 -3.78 1.14
N ARG A 28 -28.61 -4.48 0.18
CA ARG A 28 -28.82 -5.93 0.25
C ARG A 28 -27.49 -6.70 0.27
N LYS A 29 -26.56 -6.39 -0.66
CA LYS A 29 -25.24 -7.05 -0.72
C LYS A 29 -24.40 -6.80 0.53
N ALA A 30 -24.50 -5.60 1.09
CA ALA A 30 -23.82 -5.23 2.32
C ALA A 30 -24.44 -5.83 3.59
N GLY A 31 -25.51 -6.63 3.48
CA GLY A 31 -26.18 -7.25 4.63
C GLY A 31 -26.93 -6.25 5.52
N ARG A 32 -27.25 -5.04 5.00
CA ARG A 32 -27.85 -3.94 5.76
C ARG A 32 -29.37 -3.87 5.63
N LEU A 33 -30.01 -4.95 5.15
CA LEU A 33 -31.47 -5.07 5.05
C LEU A 33 -31.91 -6.33 5.78
N VAL A 34 -32.95 -6.20 6.60
CA VAL A 34 -33.61 -7.33 7.25
C VAL A 34 -34.73 -7.82 6.35
N LEU A 35 -34.59 -9.05 5.85
CA LEU A 35 -35.54 -9.66 4.92
C LEU A 35 -36.53 -10.57 5.65
N THR A 36 -37.68 -10.82 5.04
CA THR A 36 -38.63 -11.86 5.50
C THR A 36 -38.02 -13.26 5.35
N GLU A 37 -38.61 -14.27 6.00
CA GLU A 37 -38.12 -15.67 5.94
C GLU A 37 -38.02 -16.18 4.49
N ASP A 38 -38.94 -15.76 3.61
CA ASP A 38 -38.92 -16.09 2.18
C ASP A 38 -37.84 -15.33 1.37
N GLY A 39 -37.11 -14.39 1.97
CA GLY A 39 -36.06 -13.57 1.34
C GLY A 39 -36.54 -12.60 0.25
N ARG A 40 -37.85 -12.54 -0.01
CA ARG A 40 -38.44 -11.77 -1.13
C ARG A 40 -38.87 -10.35 -0.75
N ARG A 41 -39.04 -10.06 0.53
CA ARG A 41 -39.53 -8.76 1.03
C ARG A 41 -38.63 -8.21 2.12
N VAL A 42 -38.61 -6.88 2.23
CA VAL A 42 -37.84 -6.13 3.22
C VAL A 42 -38.74 -5.80 4.39
N ARG A 43 -38.33 -6.15 5.62
CA ARG A 43 -38.97 -5.68 6.86
C ARG A 43 -38.56 -4.23 7.07
N VAL A 44 -39.50 -3.32 6.84
CA VAL A 44 -39.22 -1.88 6.67
C VAL A 44 -38.61 -1.27 7.92
N ALA A 45 -39.27 -1.43 9.07
CA ALA A 45 -38.82 -0.83 10.33
C ALA A 45 -37.46 -1.39 10.80
N GLU A 46 -37.26 -2.70 10.67
CA GLU A 46 -36.02 -3.39 11.07
C GLU A 46 -34.85 -3.01 10.15
N SER A 47 -35.10 -2.91 8.85
CA SER A 47 -34.07 -2.52 7.87
C SER A 47 -33.65 -1.06 8.02
N LEU A 48 -34.57 -0.14 8.29
CA LEU A 48 -34.23 1.27 8.53
C LEU A 48 -33.34 1.43 9.76
N ARG A 49 -33.67 0.76 10.86
CA ARG A 49 -32.84 0.73 12.07
C ARG A 49 -31.44 0.21 11.77
N LEU A 50 -31.34 -0.92 11.07
CA LEU A 50 -30.05 -1.50 10.72
C LEU A 50 -29.23 -0.56 9.82
N ILE A 51 -29.86 0.15 8.88
CA ILE A 51 -29.20 1.15 8.03
C ILE A 51 -28.66 2.32 8.87
N GLU A 52 -29.42 2.80 9.86
CA GLU A 52 -29.02 3.88 10.75
C GLU A 52 -27.87 3.45 11.67
N ASP A 53 -27.98 2.29 12.32
CA ASP A 53 -26.98 1.76 13.24
C ASP A 53 -25.64 1.48 12.55
N THR A 54 -25.68 1.08 11.28
CA THR A 54 -24.48 0.78 10.47
C THR A 54 -24.01 1.99 9.64
N ARG A 55 -24.52 3.19 9.91
CA ARG A 55 -24.14 4.39 9.18
C ARG A 55 -22.77 4.88 9.66
N ASP A 56 -21.77 4.67 8.81
CA ASP A 56 -20.40 5.11 9.04
C ASP A 56 -20.34 6.66 9.16
N PRO A 57 -20.00 7.21 10.35
CA PRO A 57 -19.95 8.65 10.58
C PRO A 57 -18.86 9.35 9.74
N ALA A 58 -17.81 8.63 9.30
CA ALA A 58 -16.76 9.20 8.46
C ALA A 58 -17.25 9.53 7.02
N LYS A 59 -18.37 8.94 6.59
CA LYS A 59 -18.96 9.17 5.25
C LYS A 59 -20.09 10.20 5.25
N ALA A 60 -20.41 10.80 6.40
CA ALA A 60 -21.51 11.76 6.54
C ALA A 60 -21.29 13.04 5.70
N ALA A 61 -20.06 13.58 5.68
CA ALA A 61 -19.72 14.77 4.89
C ALA A 61 -19.85 14.53 3.37
N VAL A 62 -19.48 13.34 2.91
CA VAL A 62 -19.61 12.93 1.50
C VAL A 62 -21.08 12.75 1.12
N ALA A 63 -21.89 12.14 2.00
CA ALA A 63 -23.32 11.99 1.80
C ALA A 63 -24.06 13.34 1.73
N ALA A 64 -23.69 14.30 2.58
CA ALA A 64 -24.24 15.66 2.57
C ALA A 64 -23.91 16.39 1.25
N ARG A 65 -22.67 16.27 0.76
CA ARG A 65 -22.24 16.84 -0.52
C ARG A 65 -23.00 16.25 -1.72
N HIS A 66 -23.28 14.95 -1.72
CA HIS A 66 -24.09 14.31 -2.76
C HIS A 66 -25.60 14.58 -2.65
N ALA A 67 -26.10 14.94 -1.48
CA ALA A 67 -27.49 15.38 -1.31
C ALA A 67 -27.68 16.80 -1.86
N ALA A 68 -26.75 17.72 -1.56
CA ALA A 68 -26.77 19.08 -2.08
C ALA A 68 -26.71 19.14 -3.62
N ALA A 69 -25.85 18.31 -4.24
CA ALA A 69 -25.75 18.21 -5.70
C ALA A 69 -27.02 17.68 -6.39
N ARG A 70 -27.91 16.98 -5.67
CA ARG A 70 -29.17 16.45 -6.21
C ARG A 70 -30.33 17.45 -6.16
N GLY A 71 -30.27 18.45 -5.28
CA GLY A 71 -31.27 19.53 -5.23
C GLY A 71 -31.16 20.54 -6.37
N ALA A 72 -30.02 20.56 -7.09
CA ALA A 72 -29.69 21.61 -8.05
C ALA A 72 -29.87 21.23 -9.53
N GLY A 73 -30.43 20.06 -9.85
CA GLY A 73 -30.43 19.54 -11.23
C GLY A 73 -31.78 19.02 -11.71
N ALA A 74 -32.73 19.92 -11.98
CA ALA A 74 -33.95 19.64 -12.72
C ALA A 74 -34.24 20.78 -13.70
N THR A 75 -33.47 20.87 -14.78
CA THR A 75 -33.84 21.64 -15.97
C THR A 75 -33.45 20.85 -17.20
N VAL A 76 -34.48 20.30 -17.85
CA VAL A 76 -34.48 19.80 -19.22
C VAL A 76 -34.17 20.99 -20.13
N ILE A 77 -33.11 20.92 -20.94
CA ILE A 77 -32.99 21.78 -22.12
C ILE A 77 -32.51 20.92 -23.29
N GLU A 78 -33.32 20.98 -24.33
CA GLU A 78 -33.19 20.38 -25.64
C GLU A 78 -31.90 20.82 -26.36
N ALA A 79 -31.37 19.92 -27.18
CA ALA A 79 -30.27 20.18 -28.09
C ALA A 79 -30.70 21.11 -29.24
N PRO A 80 -29.78 21.95 -29.73
CA PRO A 80 -29.63 22.06 -31.17
C PRO A 80 -28.17 21.89 -31.63
N GLU A 81 -28.08 21.65 -32.92
CA GLU A 81 -26.99 21.09 -33.72
C GLU A 81 -25.74 21.98 -33.77
N ARG A 82 -24.58 21.33 -33.91
CA ARG A 82 -23.29 21.97 -34.14
C ARG A 82 -23.04 22.07 -35.64
N ASP A 83 -22.67 23.26 -36.11
CA ASP A 83 -21.92 23.42 -37.34
C ASP A 83 -20.82 24.49 -37.21
N ALA A 84 -19.67 24.13 -37.80
CA ALA A 84 -18.54 24.93 -38.27
C ALA A 84 -17.70 25.85 -37.33
N ALA A 85 -16.46 25.39 -37.10
CA ALA A 85 -15.14 26.05 -37.08
C ALA A 85 -15.01 27.59 -36.97
N VAL A 86 -14.09 28.07 -36.10
CA VAL A 86 -12.90 28.91 -36.44
C VAL A 86 -11.87 28.90 -35.28
N ASP A 87 -10.58 28.83 -35.60
CA ASP A 87 -9.41 29.10 -34.72
C ASP A 87 -9.29 30.58 -34.33
N VAL A 88 -8.97 30.90 -33.07
CA VAL A 88 -8.23 32.12 -32.67
C VAL A 88 -7.44 31.86 -31.36
N GLU A 89 -6.15 32.17 -31.38
CA GLU A 89 -5.23 32.22 -30.22
C GLU A 89 -5.54 33.40 -29.28
N GLY A 90 -5.29 33.19 -27.97
CA GLY A 90 -4.89 34.25 -27.02
C GLY A 90 -5.98 34.81 -26.11
N GLY A 91 -5.83 34.60 -24.80
CA GLY A 91 -6.64 35.29 -23.78
C GLY A 91 -6.56 34.62 -22.42
N GLU A 92 -5.86 35.26 -21.49
CA GLU A 92 -5.77 34.90 -20.07
C GLU A 92 -7.09 35.17 -19.34
N ASP A 93 -7.34 34.39 -18.28
CA ASP A 93 -8.42 34.46 -17.31
C ASP A 93 -9.86 34.27 -17.80
N GLU A 94 -10.46 33.12 -17.46
CA GLU A 94 -11.65 33.11 -16.59
C GLU A 94 -11.97 31.70 -16.06
N ARG A 95 -12.14 31.64 -14.74
CA ARG A 95 -12.58 30.47 -13.98
C ARG A 95 -13.95 30.01 -14.48
N GLY A 96 -13.94 28.92 -15.26
CA GLY A 96 -15.14 28.17 -15.63
C GLY A 96 -14.79 26.71 -15.88
N VAL A 97 -14.53 25.93 -14.82
CA VAL A 97 -14.36 24.46 -14.96
C VAL A 97 -15.74 23.84 -15.22
N ALA A 98 -16.14 23.83 -16.49
CA ALA A 98 -17.19 22.97 -17.01
C ALA A 98 -16.69 21.50 -17.06
N PRO A 99 -17.59 20.51 -17.10
CA PRO A 99 -17.47 19.24 -16.39
C PRO A 99 -16.18 18.51 -16.70
N SER A 100 -15.40 18.23 -15.65
CA SER A 100 -14.15 17.49 -15.73
C SER A 100 -14.38 16.20 -16.50
N ASP A 101 -13.77 16.07 -17.68
CA ASP A 101 -13.65 14.79 -18.35
C ASP A 101 -13.10 13.79 -17.31
N PRO A 102 -13.88 12.77 -16.91
CA PRO A 102 -13.47 11.83 -15.88
C PRO A 102 -12.15 11.14 -16.23
N LEU A 103 -11.80 11.05 -17.54
CA LEU A 103 -10.52 10.55 -18.00
C LEU A 103 -9.38 11.55 -17.78
N ALA A 104 -9.60 12.85 -18.02
CA ALA A 104 -8.62 13.89 -17.74
C ALA A 104 -8.26 13.95 -16.25
N LEU A 105 -9.25 13.87 -15.36
CA LEU A 105 -9.00 13.83 -13.91
C LEU A 105 -8.22 12.57 -13.48
N ARG A 106 -8.53 11.42 -14.08
CA ARG A 106 -7.77 10.17 -13.84
C ARG A 106 -6.33 10.27 -14.33
N ARG A 107 -6.10 10.86 -15.50
CA ARG A 107 -4.75 11.10 -16.03
C ARG A 107 -3.95 12.05 -15.14
N ALA A 108 -4.56 13.16 -14.70
CA ALA A 108 -3.92 14.10 -13.79
C ALA A 108 -3.54 13.46 -12.44
N ARG A 109 -4.42 12.62 -11.87
CA ARG A 109 -4.12 11.84 -10.66
C ARG A 109 -2.99 10.85 -10.88
N ALA A 110 -3.02 10.10 -11.98
CA ALA A 110 -1.96 9.15 -12.30
C ALA A 110 -0.61 9.85 -12.53
N ALA A 111 -0.59 11.07 -13.07
CA ALA A 111 0.61 11.88 -13.20
C ALA A 111 1.15 12.30 -11.82
N ALA A 112 0.28 12.84 -10.95
CA ALA A 112 0.65 13.23 -9.59
C ALA A 112 1.17 12.04 -8.75
N GLU A 113 0.55 10.86 -8.85
CA GLU A 113 0.99 9.64 -8.17
C GLU A 113 2.38 9.17 -8.67
N ARG A 114 2.64 9.30 -9.98
CA ARG A 114 3.96 8.98 -10.55
C ARG A 114 5.03 9.95 -10.08
N GLU A 115 4.74 11.24 -10.06
CA GLU A 115 5.66 12.27 -9.55
C GLU A 115 5.98 12.02 -8.06
N GLU A 116 4.97 11.77 -7.24
CA GLU A 116 5.17 11.45 -5.82
C GLU A 116 5.99 10.17 -5.64
N ALA A 117 5.77 9.14 -6.46
CA ALA A 117 6.57 7.91 -6.43
C ALA A 117 8.04 8.15 -6.83
N LEU A 118 8.29 9.03 -7.79
CA LEU A 118 9.65 9.43 -8.18
C LEU A 118 10.36 10.17 -7.05
N LEU A 119 9.68 11.11 -6.38
CA LEU A 119 10.22 11.82 -5.22
C LEU A 119 10.58 10.86 -4.09
N ARG A 120 9.67 9.92 -3.75
CA ARG A 120 9.94 8.88 -2.75
C ARG A 120 11.10 7.96 -3.12
N LYS A 121 11.32 7.71 -4.41
CA LYS A 121 12.47 6.93 -4.87
C LYS A 121 13.76 7.74 -4.70
N ALA A 122 13.77 9.00 -5.14
CA ALA A 122 14.92 9.89 -5.00
C ALA A 122 15.35 10.03 -3.53
N LEU A 123 14.41 10.23 -2.60
CA LEU A 123 14.73 10.29 -1.17
C LEU A 123 15.36 8.99 -0.64
N ARG A 124 14.87 7.82 -1.05
CA ARG A 124 15.47 6.54 -0.65
C ARG A 124 16.87 6.34 -1.23
N ASP A 125 17.09 6.81 -2.45
CA ASP A 125 18.39 6.72 -3.09
C ASP A 125 19.39 7.71 -2.45
N GLU A 126 18.97 8.92 -2.11
CA GLU A 126 19.76 9.88 -1.30
C GLU A 126 20.12 9.29 0.08
N GLN A 127 19.16 8.68 0.77
CA GLN A 127 19.42 8.01 2.06
C GLN A 127 20.42 6.85 1.94
N ARG A 128 20.49 6.17 0.78
CA ARG A 128 21.51 5.15 0.52
C ARG A 128 22.88 5.77 0.27
N GLU A 129 22.93 6.86 -0.50
CA GLU A 129 24.18 7.61 -0.76
C GLU A 129 24.76 8.22 0.51
N LEU A 130 23.91 8.67 1.44
CA LEU A 130 24.29 9.14 2.77
C LEU A 130 24.66 7.99 3.74
N GLY A 131 24.49 6.73 3.34
CA GLY A 131 24.78 5.56 4.17
C GLY A 131 23.74 5.28 5.26
N GLU A 132 22.59 5.94 5.26
CA GLU A 132 21.51 5.70 6.22
C GLU A 132 20.73 4.41 5.94
N LEU A 133 20.68 3.98 4.67
CA LEU A 133 20.01 2.76 4.23
C LEU A 133 20.98 1.85 3.48
N LEU A 134 20.99 0.57 3.85
CA LEU A 134 21.72 -0.47 3.13
C LEU A 134 20.76 -1.35 2.31
N GLN A 135 21.20 -1.77 1.13
CA GLN A 135 20.46 -2.74 0.34
C GLN A 135 20.54 -4.13 1.01
N ARG A 136 19.38 -4.73 1.29
CA ARG A 136 19.30 -6.01 1.99
C ARG A 136 20.10 -7.11 1.29
N GLU A 137 19.98 -7.18 -0.04
CA GLU A 137 20.65 -8.22 -0.84
C GLU A 137 22.17 -8.09 -0.71
N ASP A 138 22.71 -6.87 -0.74
CA ASP A 138 24.14 -6.61 -0.62
C ASP A 138 24.67 -6.96 0.78
N VAL A 139 23.92 -6.61 1.83
CA VAL A 139 24.27 -6.97 3.21
C VAL A 139 24.30 -8.49 3.38
N VAL A 140 23.28 -9.19 2.88
CA VAL A 140 23.20 -10.66 2.97
C VAL A 140 24.34 -11.31 2.19
N ALA A 141 24.62 -10.84 0.97
CA ALA A 141 25.70 -11.36 0.14
C ALA A 141 27.07 -11.14 0.81
N THR A 142 27.28 -9.94 1.35
CA THR A 142 28.51 -9.58 2.05
C THR A 142 28.73 -10.45 3.28
N ILE A 143 27.71 -10.63 4.13
CA ILE A 143 27.80 -11.51 5.30
C ILE A 143 28.09 -12.95 4.89
N ALA A 144 27.43 -13.45 3.82
CA ALA A 144 27.66 -14.80 3.31
C ALA A 144 29.10 -15.02 2.82
N ASP A 145 29.67 -14.05 2.10
CA ASP A 145 31.08 -14.08 1.67
C ASP A 145 32.04 -14.09 2.87
N VAL A 146 31.76 -13.24 3.85
CA VAL A 146 32.56 -13.13 5.07
C VAL A 146 32.57 -14.45 5.86
N ILE A 147 31.42 -15.09 6.04
CA ILE A 147 31.30 -16.40 6.69
C ILE A 147 32.00 -17.50 5.88
N THR A 148 31.85 -17.47 4.55
CA THR A 148 32.51 -18.45 3.65
C THR A 148 34.04 -18.34 3.74
N THR A 149 34.55 -17.11 3.82
CA THR A 149 35.98 -16.86 4.04
C THR A 149 36.44 -17.41 5.39
N LEU A 150 35.73 -17.10 6.48
CA LEU A 150 36.08 -17.61 7.81
C LEU A 150 36.15 -19.13 7.83
N ARG A 151 35.15 -19.80 7.25
CA ARG A 151 35.10 -21.25 7.17
C ARG A 151 36.32 -21.80 6.43
N THR A 152 36.60 -21.26 5.25
CA THR A 152 37.77 -21.66 4.44
C THR A 152 39.07 -21.50 5.24
N ASN A 153 39.22 -20.40 5.97
CA ASN A 153 40.40 -20.16 6.80
C ASN A 153 40.53 -21.18 7.95
N LEU A 154 39.44 -21.46 8.66
CA LEU A 154 39.43 -22.48 9.73
C LEU A 154 39.73 -23.88 9.19
N GLU A 155 39.17 -24.25 8.04
CA GLU A 155 39.44 -25.54 7.37
C GLU A 155 40.90 -25.64 6.89
N ASN A 156 41.55 -24.51 6.60
CA ASN A 156 42.96 -24.46 6.21
C ASN A 156 43.94 -24.48 7.39
N LEU A 157 43.51 -24.19 8.63
CA LEU A 157 44.40 -24.17 9.80
C LEU A 157 45.19 -25.47 10.02
N PRO A 158 44.60 -26.68 9.91
CA PRO A 158 45.36 -27.92 10.06
C PRO A 158 46.48 -28.03 9.03
N THR A 159 46.21 -27.64 7.78
CA THR A 159 47.21 -27.67 6.70
C THR A 159 48.37 -26.73 7.00
N THR A 160 48.08 -25.50 7.44
CA THR A 160 49.11 -24.49 7.71
C THR A 160 49.91 -24.77 8.97
N LEU A 161 49.27 -25.30 10.03
CA LEU A 161 49.90 -25.55 11.32
C LEU A 161 50.54 -26.94 11.44
N SER A 162 50.23 -27.87 10.52
CA SER A 162 50.67 -29.27 10.58
C SER A 162 52.17 -29.44 10.80
N ALA A 163 53.01 -28.76 10.03
CA ALA A 163 54.46 -28.87 10.12
C ALA A 163 55.00 -28.33 11.45
N SER A 164 54.47 -27.20 11.92
CA SER A 164 54.88 -26.59 13.21
C SER A 164 54.43 -27.44 14.39
N LEU A 165 53.23 -28.00 14.34
CA LEU A 165 52.70 -28.89 15.39
C LEU A 165 53.43 -30.23 15.43
N ALA A 166 53.81 -30.79 14.27
CA ALA A 166 54.54 -32.06 14.21
C ALA A 166 55.97 -31.97 14.77
N ALA A 167 56.58 -30.78 14.70
CA ALA A 167 57.92 -30.54 15.23
C ALA A 167 57.94 -30.19 16.73
N GLU A 168 56.80 -29.82 17.32
CA GLU A 168 56.72 -29.35 18.68
C GLU A 168 56.39 -30.50 19.65
N THR A 169 57.10 -30.55 20.78
CA THR A 169 57.00 -31.66 21.75
C THR A 169 56.40 -31.21 23.08
N ALA A 170 56.39 -29.90 23.35
CA ALA A 170 55.79 -29.34 24.55
C ALA A 170 54.31 -29.01 24.30
N GLU A 171 53.42 -29.59 25.12
CA GLU A 171 51.97 -29.37 25.04
C GLU A 171 51.58 -27.89 25.10
N GLU A 172 52.23 -27.12 25.98
CA GLU A 172 51.96 -25.68 26.14
C GLU A 172 52.27 -24.90 24.85
N ARG A 173 53.34 -25.29 24.15
CA ARG A 173 53.72 -24.68 22.87
C ARG A 173 52.73 -25.02 21.77
N CYS A 174 52.26 -26.27 21.72
CA CYS A 174 51.19 -26.68 20.80
C CYS A 174 49.90 -25.86 21.03
N ARG A 175 49.49 -25.65 22.29
CA ARG A 175 48.34 -24.80 22.62
C ARG A 175 48.52 -23.37 22.12
N LEU A 176 49.70 -22.77 22.32
CA LEU A 176 50.00 -21.42 21.86
C LEU A 176 49.97 -21.30 20.33
N ILE A 177 50.51 -22.28 19.60
CA ILE A 177 50.47 -22.32 18.13
C ILE A 177 49.02 -22.35 17.63
N LEU A 178 48.19 -23.22 18.21
CA LEU A 178 46.76 -23.32 17.85
C LEU A 178 46.01 -22.03 18.18
N ALA A 179 46.17 -21.48 19.38
CA ALA A 179 45.51 -20.24 19.79
C ALA A 179 45.87 -19.09 18.86
N THR A 180 47.16 -18.92 18.55
CA THR A 180 47.65 -17.88 17.63
C THR A 180 47.05 -18.03 16.24
N GLY A 181 46.97 -19.26 15.70
CA GLY A 181 46.38 -19.50 14.38
C GLY A 181 44.89 -19.18 14.34
N ILE A 182 44.14 -19.54 15.38
CA ILE A 182 42.71 -19.22 15.50
C ILE A 182 42.52 -17.70 15.61
N GLU A 183 43.31 -17.03 16.44
CA GLU A 183 43.26 -15.58 16.59
C GLU A 183 43.54 -14.86 15.27
N GLN A 184 44.53 -15.30 14.49
CA GLN A 184 44.81 -14.74 13.17
C GLN A 184 43.63 -14.88 12.21
N ALA A 185 42.95 -16.04 12.19
CA ALA A 185 41.77 -16.26 11.36
C ALA A 185 40.59 -15.34 11.78
N LEU A 186 40.40 -15.12 13.08
CA LEU A 186 39.38 -14.21 13.62
C LEU A 186 39.74 -12.72 13.41
N GLU A 187 41.02 -12.36 13.47
CA GLU A 187 41.50 -11.01 13.19
C GLU A 187 41.24 -10.63 11.72
N GLU A 188 41.46 -11.56 10.81
CA GLU A 188 41.16 -11.36 9.38
C GLU A 188 39.66 -11.11 9.13
N LEU A 189 38.81 -11.87 9.83
CA LEU A 189 37.36 -11.65 9.83
C LEU A 189 36.99 -10.26 10.35
N SER A 190 37.57 -9.86 11.50
CA SER A 190 37.37 -8.53 12.09
C SER A 190 37.81 -7.40 11.16
N ARG A 191 38.90 -7.59 10.41
CA ARG A 191 39.33 -6.63 9.37
C ARG A 191 38.31 -6.51 8.25
N LYS A 192 37.78 -7.62 7.73
CA LYS A 192 36.72 -7.61 6.70
C LYS A 192 35.46 -6.89 7.18
N PHE A 193 35.00 -7.13 8.40
CA PHE A 193 33.83 -6.42 8.96
C PHE A 193 34.05 -4.92 9.11
N ARG A 194 35.25 -4.49 9.52
CA ARG A 194 35.59 -3.05 9.60
C ARG A 194 35.57 -2.37 8.23
N GLN A 195 35.94 -3.06 7.16
CA GLN A 195 35.85 -2.52 5.80
C GLN A 195 34.41 -2.31 5.33
N ILE A 196 33.45 -3.11 5.84
CA ILE A 196 32.03 -3.00 5.49
C ILE A 196 31.36 -1.81 6.20
N GLY A 197 31.76 -1.51 7.44
CA GLY A 197 31.20 -0.42 8.24
C GLY A 197 31.95 0.92 8.14
N GLY A 198 32.97 1.02 7.28
CA GLY A 198 33.90 2.16 7.24
C GLY A 198 34.21 2.68 5.83
N ALA A 199 33.33 2.44 4.87
CA ALA A 199 33.33 3.15 3.58
C ALA A 199 32.38 4.35 3.67
#